data_AF-A0A218PWY3-F1
#
_entry.id   AF-A0A218PWY3-F1
#
_cell.length_a   1.000
_cell.length_b   1.000
_cell.length_c   1.000
_cell.angle_alpha   90.00
_cell.angle_beta   90.00
_cell.angle_gamma   90.00
#
_symmetry.space_group_name_H-M   'P 1'
#
loop_
_entity.id
_entity.type
_entity.pdbx_description
1 polymer ?
#
loop_
_entity_poly.entity_id
_entity_poly.type
_entity_poly.pdbx_seq_one_letter_code
_entity_poly.pdbx_strand_id
1 'polypeptide(L)'
;MQPIDGRIMLNLFIISLAILFYLVLAYCFCKEWLYFLQADKDMTPEQQVLSYVILVIAIIFWPLVVPFAYLELLKSYKKYKSTVELLTNIPDSHVLDK
;
A
#
# COMPACT_ATOMS: atom_id res chain seq x y z
N MET A 1 -11.66 16.18 -29.12
CA MET A 1 -10.96 14.91 -28.79
C MET A 1 -9.50 15.28 -28.53
N GLN A 2 -9.08 15.46 -27.27
CA GLN A 2 -7.68 15.81 -26.97
C GLN A 2 -6.81 14.56 -27.13
N PRO A 3 -5.62 14.67 -27.76
CA PRO A 3 -4.71 13.54 -27.89
C PRO A 3 -4.24 13.12 -26.50
N ILE A 4 -4.55 11.88 -26.12
CA ILE A 4 -4.04 11.26 -24.89
C ILE A 4 -2.51 11.22 -25.02
N ASP A 5 -1.82 11.96 -24.15
CA ASP A 5 -0.37 12.12 -24.16
C ASP A 5 0.32 10.75 -24.03
N GLY A 6 1.23 10.41 -24.95
CA GLY A 6 1.83 9.07 -25.05
C GLY A 6 2.57 8.62 -23.77
N ARG A 7 3.00 9.58 -22.95
CA ARG A 7 3.57 9.34 -21.62
C ARG A 7 2.56 8.76 -20.63
N ILE A 8 1.30 9.17 -20.70
CA ILE A 8 0.23 8.64 -19.83
C ILE A 8 -0.06 7.18 -20.20
N MET A 9 -0.07 6.87 -21.50
CA MET A 9 -0.31 5.51 -21.99
C MET A 9 0.81 4.54 -21.58
N LEU A 10 2.08 4.99 -21.66
CA LEU A 10 3.24 4.24 -21.17
C LEU A 10 3.17 4.02 -19.65
N ASN A 11 2.84 5.05 -18.86
CA ASN A 11 2.72 4.93 -17.41
C ASN A 11 1.61 3.95 -17.01
N LEU A 12 0.45 4.00 -17.67
CA LEU A 12 -0.64 3.05 -17.42
C LEU A 12 -0.20 1.62 -17.73
N PHE A 13 0.51 1.41 -18.83
CA PHE A 13 1.03 0.10 -19.19
C PHE A 13 2.01 -0.44 -18.13
N ILE A 14 2.95 0.38 -17.66
CA ILE A 14 3.90 0.00 -16.60
C ILE A 14 3.18 -0.32 -15.30
N ILE A 15 2.19 0.48 -14.90
CA ILE A 15 1.39 0.24 -13.69
C ILE A 15 0.62 -1.07 -13.81
N SER A 16 -0.02 -1.34 -14.95
CA SER A 16 -0.74 -2.60 -15.19
C SER A 16 0.20 -3.80 -15.11
N LEU A 17 1.41 -3.70 -15.68
CA LEU A 17 2.42 -4.76 -15.62
C LEU A 17 2.90 -5.02 -14.19
N ALA A 18 3.12 -3.96 -13.42
CA ALA A 18 3.50 -4.04 -12.02
C ALA A 18 2.40 -4.70 -11.17
N ILE A 19 1.12 -4.35 -11.40
CA ILE A 19 -0.02 -4.96 -10.72
C ILE A 19 -0.12 -6.46 -11.05
N LEU A 20 0.04 -6.82 -12.32
CA LEU A 20 0.02 -8.21 -12.77
C LEU A 20 1.15 -9.03 -12.11
N PHE A 21 2.36 -8.50 -12.12
CA PHE A 21 3.51 -9.13 -11.48
C PHE A 21 3.28 -9.31 -9.97
N TYR A 22 2.75 -8.27 -9.33
CA TYR A 22 2.40 -8.29 -7.92
C TYR A 22 1.34 -9.37 -7.59
N LEU A 23 0.30 -9.50 -8.42
CA LEU A 23 -0.73 -10.53 -8.29
C LEU A 23 -0.16 -11.94 -8.44
N VAL A 24 0.74 -12.15 -9.41
CA VAL A 24 1.39 -13.45 -9.63
C VAL A 24 2.25 -13.84 -8.43
N LEU A 25 3.03 -12.91 -7.88
CA LEU A 25 3.82 -13.14 -6.67
C LEU A 25 2.91 -13.47 -5.48
N ALA A 26 1.84 -12.70 -5.27
CA ALA A 26 0.89 -12.94 -4.19
C ALA A 26 0.22 -14.32 -4.33
N TYR A 27 -0.14 -14.73 -5.54
CA TYR A 27 -0.70 -16.06 -5.80
C TYR A 27 0.31 -17.18 -5.54
N CYS A 28 1.57 -17.00 -5.95
CA CYS A 28 2.62 -17.99 -5.71
C CYS A 28 2.90 -18.16 -4.22
N PHE A 29 3.01 -17.03 -3.49
CA PHE A 29 3.13 -17.03 -2.03
C PHE A 29 1.92 -17.71 -1.38
N CYS A 30 0.71 -17.41 -1.84
CA CYS A 30 -0.51 -18.04 -1.35
C CYS A 30 -0.45 -19.56 -1.50
N LYS A 31 -0.08 -20.08 -2.67
CA LYS A 31 0.04 -21.53 -2.90
C LYS A 31 1.08 -22.18 -2.00
N GLU A 32 2.26 -21.57 -1.86
CA GLU A 32 3.35 -22.12 -1.05
C GLU A 32 2.93 -22.18 0.43
N TRP A 33 2.31 -21.12 0.93
CA TRP A 33 1.79 -21.05 2.30
C TRP A 33 0.63 -22.02 2.53
N LEU A 34 -0.26 -22.17 1.55
CA LEU A 34 -1.34 -23.18 1.56
C LEU A 34 -0.77 -24.59 1.66
N TYR A 35 0.24 -24.89 0.84
CA TYR A 35 0.90 -26.18 0.85
C TYR A 35 1.58 -26.45 2.19
N PHE A 36 2.25 -25.44 2.77
CA PHE A 36 2.87 -25.54 4.08
C PHE A 36 1.85 -25.77 5.20
N LEU A 37 0.74 -25.04 5.19
CA LEU A 37 -0.37 -25.19 6.15
C LEU A 37 -1.09 -26.54 6.03
N GLN A 38 -1.12 -27.12 4.84
CA GLN A 38 -1.73 -28.43 4.59
C GLN A 38 -0.76 -29.58 4.95
N ALA A 39 0.55 -29.35 4.84
CA ALA A 39 1.59 -30.30 5.20
C ALA A 39 1.77 -30.44 6.72
N ASP A 40 1.32 -29.45 7.50
CA ASP A 40 1.39 -29.48 8.96
C ASP A 40 0.32 -30.44 9.52
N LYS A 41 0.74 -31.66 9.81
CA LYS A 41 -0.12 -32.82 10.10
C LYS A 41 -0.49 -32.96 11.59
N ASP A 42 0.05 -32.09 12.43
CA ASP A 42 -0.14 -32.07 13.88
C ASP A 42 -1.18 -31.02 14.35
N MET A 43 -1.75 -30.22 13.43
CA MET A 43 -2.80 -29.25 13.76
C MET A 43 -4.20 -29.89 13.75
N THR A 44 -5.02 -29.54 14.75
CA THR A 44 -6.45 -29.87 14.75
C THR A 44 -7.16 -29.20 13.57
N PRO A 45 -8.19 -29.85 12.98
CA PRO A 45 -8.86 -29.37 11.76
C PRO A 45 -9.45 -27.96 11.89
N GLU A 46 -9.78 -27.55 13.11
CA GLU A 46 -10.28 -26.20 13.43
C GLU A 46 -9.22 -25.11 13.26
N GLN A 47 -7.97 -25.39 13.67
CA GLN A 47 -6.85 -24.46 13.54
C GLN A 47 -6.39 -24.32 12.09
N GLN A 48 -6.48 -25.40 11.32
CA GLN A 48 -6.14 -25.40 9.90
C GLN A 48 -7.08 -24.51 9.09
N VAL A 49 -8.39 -24.54 9.40
CA VAL A 49 -9.40 -23.68 8.77
C VAL A 49 -9.20 -22.22 9.16
N LEU A 50 -8.93 -21.92 10.43
CA LEU A 50 -8.65 -20.55 10.88
C LEU A 50 -7.42 -19.95 10.21
N SER A 51 -6.32 -20.70 10.12
CA SER A 51 -5.11 -20.26 9.41
C SER A 51 -5.39 -19.98 7.92
N TYR A 52 -6.18 -20.84 7.26
CA TYR A 52 -6.57 -20.63 5.87
C TYR A 52 -7.40 -19.34 5.70
N VAL A 53 -8.38 -19.12 6.58
CA VAL A 53 -9.22 -17.90 6.56
C VAL A 53 -8.38 -16.65 6.78
N ILE A 54 -7.44 -16.67 7.73
CA ILE A 54 -6.52 -15.53 7.97
C ILE A 54 -5.65 -15.26 6.75
N LEU A 55 -5.15 -16.31 6.07
CA LEU A 55 -4.36 -16.17 4.85
C LEU A 55 -5.17 -15.53 3.71
N VAL A 56 -6.42 -15.97 3.51
CA VAL A 56 -7.32 -15.40 2.50
C VAL A 56 -7.66 -13.95 2.82
N ILE A 57 -7.94 -13.63 4.10
CA ILE A 57 -8.17 -12.26 4.55
C ILE A 57 -6.92 -11.42 4.27
N ALA A 58 -5.73 -11.90 4.63
CA ALA A 58 -4.49 -11.18 4.39
C ALA A 58 -4.28 -10.89 2.89
N ILE A 59 -4.55 -11.84 2.00
CA ILE A 59 -4.39 -11.66 0.55
C ILE A 59 -5.40 -10.67 -0.03
N ILE A 60 -6.66 -10.70 0.43
CA ILE A 60 -7.70 -9.76 -0.04
C ILE A 60 -7.44 -8.35 0.52
N PHE A 61 -7.03 -8.26 1.78
CA PHE A 61 -6.75 -6.98 2.43
C PHE A 61 -5.41 -6.39 1.99
N TRP A 62 -4.44 -7.18 1.52
CA TRP A 62 -3.15 -6.67 1.07
C TRP A 62 -3.26 -5.56 0.00
N PRO A 63 -3.96 -5.75 -1.14
CA PRO A 63 -4.12 -4.70 -2.14
C PRO A 63 -4.98 -3.52 -1.65
N LEU A 64 -5.69 -3.66 -0.52
CA LEU A 64 -6.46 -2.59 0.12
C LEU A 64 -5.63 -1.80 1.13
N VAL A 65 -4.74 -2.48 1.87
CA VAL A 65 -3.84 -1.89 2.86
C VAL A 65 -2.79 -0.99 2.20
N VAL A 66 -2.26 -1.38 1.05
CA VAL A 66 -1.27 -0.57 0.31
C VAL A 66 -1.80 0.84 -0.06
N PRO A 67 -2.95 0.99 -0.74
CA PRO A 67 -3.50 2.32 -1.03
C PRO A 67 -3.93 3.06 0.24
N PHE A 68 -4.44 2.36 1.26
CA PHE A 68 -4.78 3.01 2.54
C PHE A 68 -3.55 3.58 3.26
N ALA A 69 -2.46 2.82 3.34
CA ALA A 69 -1.20 3.29 3.91
C ALA A 69 -0.66 4.50 3.12
N TYR A 70 -0.81 4.48 1.79
CA TYR A 70 -0.42 5.61 0.94
C TYR A 70 -1.27 6.85 1.19
N LEU A 71 -2.58 6.70 1.39
CA LEU A 71 -3.49 7.79 1.75
C LEU A 71 -3.13 8.40 3.11
N GLU A 72 -2.80 7.57 4.10
CA GLU A 72 -2.37 8.00 5.43
C GLU A 72 -1.06 8.80 5.37
N LEU A 73 -0.08 8.32 4.59
CA LEU A 73 1.18 9.02 4.33
C LEU A 73 0.95 10.35 3.61
N LEU A 74 0.09 10.37 2.58
CA LEU A 74 -0.20 11.58 1.82
C LEU A 74 -0.87 12.65 2.69
N LYS A 75 -1.78 12.23 3.57
CA LYS A 75 -2.46 13.11 4.53
C LYS A 75 -1.47 13.70 5.54
N SER A 76 -0.54 12.87 6.02
CA SER A 76 0.53 13.29 6.92
C SER A 76 1.51 14.26 6.25
N TYR A 77 1.87 14.00 4.99
CA TYR A 77 2.73 14.87 4.20
C TYR A 77 2.11 16.24 3.94
N LYS A 78 0.81 16.30 3.60
CA LYS A 78 0.08 17.57 3.43
C LYS A 78 0.06 18.40 4.71
N LYS A 79 -0.13 17.74 5.86
CA LYS A 79 -0.15 18.39 7.18
C LYS A 79 1.22 18.98 7.51
N TYR A 80 2.30 18.23 7.28
CA TYR A 80 3.67 18.70 7.48
C TYR A 80 4.01 19.89 6.56
N LYS A 81 3.69 19.81 5.26
CA LYS A 81 3.96 20.91 4.32
C LYS A 81 3.26 22.20 4.75
N SER A 82 2.01 22.12 5.20
CA SER A 82 1.26 23.28 5.67
C SER A 82 1.87 23.90 6.92
N THR A 83 2.33 23.09 7.89
CA THR A 83 3.01 23.60 9.08
C THR A 83 4.36 24.27 8.73
N VAL A 84 5.13 23.68 7.82
CA VAL A 84 6.41 24.26 7.37
C VAL A 84 6.19 25.56 6.60
N GLU A 85 5.20 25.64 5.71
CA GLU A 85 4.83 26.88 5.02
C GLU A 85 4.37 27.97 6.00
N LEU A 86 3.65 27.61 7.06
CA LEU A 86 3.26 28.56 8.11
C LEU A 86 4.47 29.06 8.88
N LEU A 87 5.37 28.17 9.31
CA LEU A 87 6.60 28.53 10.03
C LEU A 87 7.57 29.36 9.18
N THR A 88 7.63 29.10 7.88
CA THR A 88 8.47 29.86 6.93
C THR A 88 7.87 31.22 6.57
N ASN A 89 6.53 31.36 6.64
CA ASN A 89 5.83 32.64 6.42
C ASN A 89 5.65 33.46 7.70
N ILE A 90 6.07 32.99 8.89
CA ILE A 90 6.16 33.87 10.05
C ILE A 90 7.26 34.89 9.73
N PRO A 91 6.92 36.17 9.48
CA PRO A 91 7.93 37.20 9.34
C PRO A 91 8.63 37.31 10.69
N ASP A 92 9.93 37.58 10.70
CA ASP A 92 10.79 37.87 11.86
C ASP A 92 10.27 39.10 12.67
N SER A 93 9.04 39.06 13.17
CA SER A 93 8.41 40.15 13.91
C SER A 93 8.82 40.16 15.38
N HIS A 94 9.76 39.30 15.79
CA HIS A 94 10.29 39.25 17.15
C HIS A 94 11.76 39.71 17.28
N VAL A 95 12.34 40.31 16.22
CA VAL A 95 13.68 40.93 16.27
C VAL A 95 13.62 42.47 16.41
N LEU A 96 12.43 43.06 16.55
CA LEU A 96 12.25 44.51 16.80
C LEU A 96 11.67 44.81 18.19
N ASP A 97 12.21 44.19 19.22
CA ASP A 97 12.14 44.68 20.61
C ASP A 97 13.49 44.47 21.28
N LYS A 98 14.44 45.37 21.00
CA LYS A 98 15.52 45.72 21.93
C LYS A 98 16.15 47.07 21.62
#